data_AF-A0AAN7MIP2-F1
#
_entry.id   AF-A0AAN7MIP2-F1
#
_cell.length_a   1.000
_cell.length_b   1.000
_cell.length_c   1.000
_cell.angle_alpha   90.00
_cell.angle_beta   90.00
_cell.angle_gamma   90.00
#
_symmetry.space_group_name_H-M   'P 1'
#
loop_
_entity.id
_entity.type
_entity.pdbx_description
1 polymer ?
#
loop_
_entity_poly.entity_id
_entity_poly.type
_entity_poly.pdbx_seq_one_letter_code
_entity_poly.pdbx_strand_id
1 'polypeptide(L)'
;MTAQDICSSPSDGEHRDGPGKGGDLPAPALFLNTFGAQEGQQVLFRCSIDQQTPATRIVFCKDGVEVYSLKAQQAELIYPMLLNVTRDSSGTYTCGYQHRNESNWVRSSALSASRNLTVTGETWHWGTGRHRSRPP
;
A
#
# COMPACT_ATOMS: atom_id res chain seq x y z
N MET A 1 -0.64 -20.88 16.95
CA MET A 1 -1.65 -20.55 15.92
C MET A 1 -1.21 -19.22 15.32
N THR A 2 -0.31 -19.27 14.34
CA THR A 2 0.29 -18.08 13.74
C THR A 2 -0.75 -17.42 12.83
N ALA A 3 -1.12 -16.18 13.14
CA ALA A 3 -1.76 -15.34 12.14
C ALA A 3 -0.83 -15.31 10.92
N GLN A 4 -1.33 -15.66 9.75
CA GLN A 4 -0.55 -15.51 8.53
C GLN A 4 -0.39 -14.01 8.29
N ASP A 5 0.81 -13.48 8.54
CA ASP A 5 1.17 -12.10 8.23
C ASP A 5 1.17 -11.92 6.72
N ILE A 6 0.06 -11.41 6.18
CA ILE A 6 -0.17 -11.24 4.73
C ILE A 6 0.91 -10.38 4.05
N CYS A 7 1.52 -9.46 4.80
CA CYS A 7 2.54 -8.54 4.30
C CYS A 7 3.92 -9.19 4.15
N SER A 8 4.16 -10.34 4.78
CA SER A 8 5.45 -11.03 4.74
C SER A 8 5.60 -12.00 3.57
N SER A 9 4.55 -12.19 2.77
CA SER A 9 4.59 -13.01 1.56
C SER A 9 5.28 -12.26 0.42
N PRO A 10 6.31 -12.82 -0.21
CA PRO A 10 7.03 -12.15 -1.30
C PRO A 10 6.10 -11.93 -2.49
N SER A 11 5.99 -10.69 -2.96
CA SER A 11 5.34 -10.35 -4.22
C SER A 11 6.29 -10.67 -5.38
N ASP A 12 6.55 -11.97 -5.62
CA ASP A 12 7.31 -12.45 -6.77
C ASP A 12 6.44 -12.39 -8.04
N GLY A 13 6.18 -11.17 -8.48
CA GLY A 13 5.55 -10.89 -9.76
C GLY A 13 6.57 -10.88 -10.86
N GLU A 14 7.17 -12.03 -11.22
CA GLU A 14 7.84 -12.12 -12.52
C GLU A 14 7.80 -13.54 -13.12
N HIS A 15 6.95 -13.68 -14.13
CA HIS A 15 6.99 -14.64 -15.25
C HIS A 15 6.84 -16.14 -14.95
N ARG A 16 5.60 -16.67 -15.14
CA ARG A 16 5.33 -17.90 -15.90
C ARG A 16 3.84 -18.07 -16.20
N ASP A 17 3.52 -18.03 -17.49
CA ASP A 17 2.27 -18.51 -18.07
C ASP A 17 1.99 -19.96 -17.65
N GLY A 18 0.95 -20.16 -16.85
CA GLY A 18 0.43 -21.48 -16.50
C GLY A 18 -0.94 -21.36 -15.79
N PRO A 19 -1.94 -22.19 -16.12
CA PRO A 19 -3.25 -22.12 -15.49
C PRO A 19 -3.14 -22.69 -14.06
N GLY A 20 -2.87 -21.80 -13.11
CA GLY A 20 -2.71 -22.13 -11.69
C GLY A 20 -4.01 -22.64 -11.06
N LYS A 21 -4.19 -23.96 -11.04
CA LYS A 21 -5.11 -24.64 -10.14
C LYS A 21 -4.49 -24.69 -8.74
N GLY A 22 -5.02 -23.90 -7.79
CA GLY A 22 -4.73 -24.11 -6.38
C GLY A 22 -4.96 -22.90 -5.46
N GLY A 23 -6.20 -22.64 -5.08
CA GLY A 23 -6.49 -22.26 -3.68
C GLY A 23 -6.03 -20.92 -3.12
N ASP A 24 -5.62 -19.91 -3.89
CA ASP A 24 -5.37 -18.55 -3.35
C ASP A 24 -6.37 -17.54 -3.88
N LEU A 25 -6.96 -16.77 -2.97
CA LEU A 25 -7.95 -15.74 -3.28
C LEU A 25 -7.29 -14.71 -4.22
N PRO A 26 -8.02 -14.21 -5.26
CA PRO A 26 -7.44 -13.36 -6.30
C PRO A 26 -6.77 -12.11 -5.73
N ALA A 27 -5.66 -11.68 -6.33
CA ALA A 27 -4.94 -10.49 -5.89
C ALA A 27 -5.79 -9.23 -6.09
N PRO A 28 -5.86 -8.31 -5.11
CA PRO A 28 -6.52 -7.02 -5.30
C PRO A 28 -5.68 -6.08 -6.16
N ALA A 29 -6.29 -4.99 -6.61
CA ALA A 29 -5.60 -3.93 -7.34
C ALA A 29 -5.36 -2.70 -6.44
N LEU A 30 -4.11 -2.25 -6.36
CA LEU A 30 -3.73 -1.04 -5.62
C LEU A 30 -3.52 0.14 -6.57
N PHE A 31 -4.18 1.26 -6.25
CA PHE A 31 -4.07 2.53 -6.96
C PHE A 31 -3.69 3.64 -5.98
N LEU A 32 -2.76 4.49 -6.39
CA LEU A 32 -2.41 5.73 -5.70
C LEU A 32 -2.86 6.90 -6.57
N ASN A 33 -3.23 8.03 -5.95
CA ASN A 33 -3.48 9.27 -6.68
C ASN A 33 -2.20 9.95 -7.16
N THR A 34 -1.06 9.69 -6.51
CA THR A 34 0.27 10.17 -6.92
C THR A 34 1.35 9.17 -6.50
N PHE A 35 2.46 9.13 -7.24
CA PHE A 35 3.65 8.34 -6.91
C PHE A 35 4.76 9.17 -6.23
N GLY A 36 4.57 10.49 -6.15
CA GLY A 36 5.47 11.41 -5.51
C GLY A 36 4.71 12.42 -4.66
N ALA A 37 5.20 12.69 -3.45
CA ALA A 37 4.60 13.68 -2.55
C ALA A 37 5.65 14.38 -1.70
N GLN A 38 5.31 15.54 -1.17
CA GLN A 38 6.12 16.26 -0.19
C GLN A 38 5.63 15.96 1.23
N GLU A 39 6.52 16.13 2.20
CA GLU A 39 6.15 16.09 3.62
C GLU A 39 4.98 17.06 3.90
N GLY A 40 4.00 16.62 4.69
CA GLY A 40 2.79 17.37 4.99
C GLY A 40 1.66 17.25 3.96
N GLN A 41 1.90 16.65 2.78
CA GLN A 41 0.83 16.36 1.82
C GLN A 41 0.04 15.10 2.21
N GLN A 42 -1.09 14.87 1.54
CA GLN A 42 -1.91 13.68 1.73
C GLN A 42 -2.00 12.86 0.44
N VAL A 43 -1.74 11.56 0.54
CA VAL A 43 -1.82 10.61 -0.58
C VAL A 43 -2.99 9.65 -0.34
N LEU A 44 -3.82 9.46 -1.36
CA LEU A 44 -4.96 8.55 -1.33
C LEU A 44 -4.58 7.23 -2.00
N PHE A 45 -4.63 6.16 -1.22
CA PHE A 45 -4.51 4.79 -1.67
C PHE A 45 -5.91 4.19 -1.81
N ARG A 46 -6.12 3.37 -2.85
CA ARG A 46 -7.36 2.63 -3.09
C ARG A 46 -7.03 1.18 -3.38
N CYS A 47 -7.47 0.30 -2.50
CA CYS A 47 -7.40 -1.14 -2.72
C CYS A 47 -8.74 -1.62 -3.27
N SER A 48 -8.73 -2.16 -4.49
CA SER A 48 -9.92 -2.64 -5.18
C SER A 48 -9.97 -4.17 -5.15
N ILE A 49 -11.12 -4.73 -4.76
CA ILE A 49 -11.38 -6.18 -4.77
C ILE A 49 -12.53 -6.50 -5.74
N ASP A 50 -12.60 -7.76 -6.19
CA ASP A 50 -13.69 -8.23 -7.05
C ASP A 50 -14.99 -8.44 -6.24
N GLN A 51 -16.15 -8.25 -6.89
CA GLN A 51 -17.46 -8.33 -6.23
C GLN A 51 -17.77 -9.66 -5.55
N GLN A 52 -17.21 -10.77 -6.04
CA GLN A 52 -17.43 -12.11 -5.50
C GLN A 52 -16.42 -12.49 -4.41
N THR A 53 -15.61 -11.54 -3.96
CA THR A 53 -14.56 -11.76 -2.97
C THR A 53 -15.14 -11.76 -1.55
N PRO A 54 -15.03 -12.85 -0.77
CA PRO A 54 -15.50 -12.90 0.61
C PRO A 54 -14.48 -12.23 1.57
N ALA A 55 -14.09 -10.99 1.28
CA ALA A 55 -13.18 -10.26 2.14
C ALA A 55 -13.84 -9.95 3.49
N THR A 56 -13.09 -10.12 4.57
CA THR A 56 -13.50 -9.72 5.94
C THR A 56 -12.58 -8.64 6.51
N ARG A 57 -11.35 -8.56 5.98
CA ARG A 57 -10.34 -7.59 6.39
C ARG A 57 -9.51 -7.20 5.18
N ILE A 58 -9.24 -5.91 5.03
CA ILE A 58 -8.33 -5.34 4.03
C ILE A 58 -7.08 -4.86 4.74
N VAL A 59 -5.93 -5.07 4.12
CA VAL A 59 -4.62 -4.79 4.70
C VAL A 59 -3.79 -4.01 3.71
N PHE A 60 -3.20 -2.91 4.16
CA PHE A 60 -2.19 -2.15 3.43
C PHE A 60 -0.83 -2.42 4.06
N CYS A 61 0.11 -2.80 3.22
CA CYS A 61 1.47 -3.11 3.61
C CYS A 61 2.41 -2.05 3.03
N LYS A 62 3.44 -1.71 3.79
CA LYS A 62 4.58 -0.90 3.36
C LYS A 62 5.85 -1.69 3.65
N ASP A 63 6.68 -1.91 2.64
CA ASP A 63 7.96 -2.60 2.76
C ASP A 63 7.84 -3.98 3.45
N GLY A 64 6.74 -4.68 3.18
CA GLY A 64 6.43 -5.99 3.76
C GLY A 64 5.85 -5.96 5.18
N VAL A 65 5.51 -4.80 5.71
CA VAL A 65 4.94 -4.62 7.06
C VAL A 65 3.55 -4.02 6.97
N GLU A 66 2.60 -4.52 7.77
CA GLU A 66 1.27 -3.91 7.86
C GLU A 66 1.36 -2.49 8.44
N VAL A 67 0.82 -1.51 7.72
CA VAL A 67 0.75 -0.12 8.17
C VAL A 67 -0.68 0.34 8.41
N TYR A 68 -1.66 -0.32 7.82
CA TYR A 68 -3.07 0.03 7.98
C TYR A 68 -3.97 -1.16 7.65
N SER A 69 -5.12 -1.25 8.32
CA SER A 69 -6.13 -2.26 8.02
C SER A 69 -7.55 -1.78 8.27
N LEU A 70 -8.48 -2.35 7.52
CA LEU A 70 -9.90 -2.05 7.56
C LEU A 70 -10.70 -3.35 7.67
N LYS A 71 -11.89 -3.29 8.27
CA LYS A 71 -12.88 -4.36 8.12
C LYS A 71 -13.56 -4.21 6.76
N ALA A 72 -13.65 -5.30 6.01
CA ALA A 72 -14.39 -5.31 4.77
C ALA A 72 -15.89 -5.15 5.05
N GLN A 73 -16.57 -4.33 4.25
CA GLN A 73 -18.01 -4.09 4.38
C GLN A 73 -18.75 -4.79 3.25
N GLN A 74 -19.98 -5.21 3.52
CA GLN A 74 -20.81 -5.86 2.52
C GLN A 74 -21.09 -4.88 1.37
N ALA A 75 -20.88 -5.33 0.12
CA ALA A 75 -21.01 -4.55 -1.12
C ALA A 75 -19.95 -3.46 -1.37
N GLU A 76 -18.97 -3.26 -0.48
CA GLU A 76 -17.86 -2.33 -0.72
C GLU A 76 -16.74 -3.02 -1.50
N LEU A 77 -16.33 -2.41 -2.62
CA LEU A 77 -15.30 -2.95 -3.51
C LEU A 77 -14.01 -2.13 -3.47
N ILE A 78 -14.08 -0.88 -3.02
CA ILE A 78 -12.95 0.04 -3.02
C ILE A 78 -12.71 0.50 -1.59
N TYR A 79 -11.54 0.16 -1.07
CA TYR A 79 -11.16 0.49 0.28
C TYR A 79 -10.10 1.60 0.26
N PRO A 80 -10.41 2.80 0.77
CA PRO A 80 -9.47 3.92 0.77
C PRO A 80 -8.59 3.91 2.02
N MET A 81 -7.34 4.35 1.86
CA MET A 81 -6.45 4.76 2.95
C MET A 81 -5.88 6.14 2.64
N LEU A 82 -6.02 7.08 3.57
CA LEU A 82 -5.39 8.40 3.48
C LEU A 82 -4.08 8.36 4.26
N LEU A 83 -2.97 8.57 3.57
CA LEU A 83 -1.64 8.67 4.17
C LEU A 83 -1.27 10.15 4.33
N ASN A 84 -1.00 10.57 5.57
CA ASN A 84 -0.33 11.83 5.84
C ASN A 84 1.17 11.64 5.62
N VAL A 85 1.72 12.35 4.63
CA VAL A 85 3.10 12.13 4.18
C VAL A 85 4.08 12.70 5.18
N THR A 86 4.98 11.85 5.64
CA THR A 86 6.14 12.16 6.47
C THR A 86 7.41 11.79 5.72
N ARG A 87 8.58 12.14 6.24
CA ARG A 87 9.87 11.71 5.65
C ARG A 87 9.99 10.20 5.50
N ASP A 88 9.40 9.46 6.44
CA ASP A 88 9.43 7.99 6.47
C ASP A 88 8.31 7.37 5.63
N SER A 89 7.50 8.16 4.92
CA SER A 89 6.42 7.63 4.07
C SER A 89 6.91 7.07 2.74
N SER A 90 8.17 7.30 2.34
CA SER A 90 8.76 6.66 1.16
C SER A 90 8.81 5.15 1.33
N GLY A 91 8.45 4.40 0.29
CA GLY A 91 8.51 2.94 0.32
C GLY A 91 7.67 2.26 -0.73
N THR A 92 7.66 0.93 -0.65
CA THR A 92 6.90 0.03 -1.53
C THR A 92 5.59 -0.36 -0.86
N TYR A 93 4.48 0.03 -1.47
CA TYR A 93 3.15 -0.26 -0.95
C TYR A 93 2.48 -1.38 -1.72
N THR A 94 1.82 -2.27 -0.99
CA THR A 94 0.94 -3.31 -1.52
C THR A 94 -0.35 -3.33 -0.71
N CYS A 95 -1.40 -3.93 -1.24
CA CYS A 95 -2.57 -4.28 -0.46
C CYS A 95 -2.97 -5.73 -0.65
N GLY A 96 -3.64 -6.28 0.34
CA GLY A 96 -4.16 -7.64 0.35
C GLY A 96 -5.46 -7.69 1.15
N TYR A 97 -6.13 -8.83 1.14
CA TYR A 97 -7.28 -9.04 2.00
C TYR A 97 -7.26 -10.43 2.62
N GLN A 98 -8.01 -10.56 3.70
CA GLN A 98 -8.20 -11.81 4.41
C GLN A 98 -9.67 -12.15 4.47
N HIS A 99 -9.96 -13.44 4.24
CA HIS A 99 -11.25 -14.04 4.52
C HIS A 99 -11.14 -14.85 5.79
N ARG A 100 -11.93 -14.49 6.80
CA ARG A 100 -12.12 -15.27 8.02
C ARG A 100 -13.47 -15.99 7.92
N ASN A 101 -13.43 -17.32 7.91
CA ASN A 101 -14.65 -18.11 7.92
C ASN A 101 -15.26 -18.24 9.33
N GLU A 102 -16.42 -18.87 9.43
CA GLU A 102 -17.15 -19.08 10.69
C GLU A 102 -16.35 -19.88 11.73
N SER A 103 -15.46 -20.77 11.29
CA SER A 103 -14.55 -21.54 12.14
C SER A 103 -13.30 -20.75 12.56
N ASN A 104 -13.25 -19.44 12.32
CA ASN A 104 -12.12 -18.54 12.57
C ASN A 104 -10.83 -18.89 11.82
N TRP A 105 -10.93 -19.71 10.77
CA TRP A 105 -9.82 -19.96 9.87
C TRP A 105 -9.63 -18.76 8.95
N VAL A 106 -8.41 -18.24 8.89
CA VAL A 106 -8.05 -17.07 8.08
C VAL A 106 -7.31 -17.54 6.83
N ARG A 107 -7.76 -17.07 5.68
CA ARG A 107 -7.07 -17.21 4.39
C ARG A 107 -6.71 -15.83 3.87
N SER A 108 -5.48 -15.66 3.43
CA SER A 108 -5.00 -14.44 2.80
C SER A 108 -5.13 -14.53 1.28
N SER A 109 -5.32 -13.39 0.63
CA SER A 109 -5.12 -13.26 -0.81
C SER A 109 -3.64 -13.18 -1.15
N ALA A 110 -3.32 -13.34 -2.43
CA ALA A 110 -2.09 -12.76 -2.96
C ALA A 110 -2.09 -11.23 -2.76
N LEU A 111 -0.90 -10.64 -2.64
CA LEU A 111 -0.74 -9.20 -2.57
C LEU A 111 -0.95 -8.58 -3.96
N SER A 112 -1.41 -7.32 -3.98
CA SER A 112 -1.47 -6.51 -5.18
C SER A 112 -0.08 -6.32 -5.81
N ALA A 113 -0.05 -5.91 -7.07
CA ALA A 113 1.17 -5.34 -7.65
C ALA A 113 1.69 -4.18 -6.77
N SER A 114 3.01 -4.11 -6.60
CA SER A 114 3.69 -3.11 -5.78
C SER A 114 3.60 -1.71 -6.39
N ARG A 115 3.40 -0.71 -5.54
CA ARG A 115 3.35 0.71 -5.90
C ARG A 115 4.35 1.49 -5.05
N ASN A 116 5.28 2.18 -5.69
CA ASN A 116 6.29 2.95 -4.97
C ASN A 116 5.81 4.39 -4.76
N LEU A 117 5.91 4.87 -3.52
CA LEU A 117 5.74 6.28 -3.19
C LEU A 117 7.11 6.87 -2.86
N THR A 118 7.45 7.97 -3.50
CA THR A 118 8.67 8.73 -3.22
C THR A 118 8.31 10.02 -2.52
N VAL A 119 8.95 10.30 -1.38
CA VAL A 119 8.80 11.57 -0.68
C VAL A 119 9.97 12.50 -1.04
N THR A 120 9.66 13.63 -1.67
CA THR A 120 10.65 14.69 -1.81
C THR A 120 10.67 15.49 -0.52
N GLY A 121 11.79 15.40 0.21
CA GLY A 121 12.01 16.29 1.35
C GLY A 121 11.97 17.74 0.86
N GLU A 122 11.48 18.65 1.71
CA GLU A 122 11.57 20.08 1.46
C GLU A 122 13.01 20.40 1.05
N THR A 123 13.23 20.71 -0.22
CA THR A 123 14.50 21.30 -0.66
C THR A 123 14.55 22.64 0.05
N TRP A 124 15.30 22.72 1.15
CA TRP A 124 15.69 23.98 1.76
C TRP A 124 16.08 24.91 0.62
N HIS A 125 15.32 25.99 0.44
CA HIS A 125 15.63 27.03 -0.52
C HIS A 125 17.10 27.39 -0.32
N TRP A 126 17.94 27.07 -1.31
CA TRP A 126 19.31 27.53 -1.35
C TRP A 126 19.25 29.05 -1.20
N GLY A 127 19.68 29.53 -0.03
CA GLY A 127 19.73 30.94 0.28
C GLY A 127 20.53 31.63 -0.81
N THR A 128 19.84 32.38 -1.65
CA THR A 128 20.45 33.34 -2.58
C THR A 128 20.90 34.56 -1.78
N GLY A 129 21.85 34.35 -0.88
CA GLY A 129 22.55 35.41 -0.16
C GLY A 129 23.67 35.96 -1.03
N ARG A 130 23.33 36.87 -1.95
CA ARG A 130 24.33 37.75 -2.59
C ARG A 130 25.09 38.46 -1.47
N HIS A 131 26.37 38.14 -1.30
CA HIS A 131 27.28 39.00 -0.56
C HIS A 131 27.35 40.34 -1.30
N ARG A 132 26.58 41.31 -0.81
CA ARG A 132 26.71 42.71 -1.21
C ARG A 132 28.06 43.20 -0.73
N SER A 133 28.83 43.71 -1.68
CA SER A 133 29.98 44.57 -1.51
C SER A 133 29.72 45.61 -0.42
N ARG A 134 30.68 45.80 0.49
CA ARG A 134 30.71 46.94 1.41
C ARG A 134 31.93 47.82 1.11
N PRO A 135 31.74 48.99 0.50
CA PRO A 135 32.62 50.14 0.68
C PRO A 135 31.97 51.15 1.66
N PRO A 136 32.66 52.22 2.11
CA PRO A 136 34.11 52.44 2.20
C PRO A 136 34.66 52.14 3.61
#